data_AF-A0A956FQR7-F1
#
_entry.id   AF-A0A956FQR7-F1
#
_cell.length_a   1.000
_cell.length_b   1.000
_cell.length_c   1.000
_cell.angle_alpha   90.00
_cell.angle_beta   90.00
_cell.angle_gamma   90.00
#
_symmetry.space_group_name_H-M   'P 1'
#
loop_
_entity.id
_entity.type
_entity.pdbx_description
1 polymer ?
#
loop_
_entity_poly.entity_id
_entity_poly.type
_entity_poly.pdbx_seq_one_letter_code
_entity_poly.pdbx_strand_id
1 'polypeptide(L)'
;MIERRASGARTRGEEDLLIEVHTSPYMTTNPANEPLPSAPPHPATRARRATGKSAEEAPTPEQSLRTMSLRDYVEARNGVPLGGRGALGAMLERSLGATSLAGFWRHWNPAWGYYLWTRVYRPARRVLPRALAVLLTFVVSGALHDLAVLLVRGRTNGLFALSFGLMGVALLVASALKLDLGRWPWVARALVHVSYVGGCVALARALLG
;
A
#
# COMPACT_ATOMS: atom_id res chain seq x y z
N MET A 1 -41.96 -4.57 49.44
CA MET A 1 -41.78 -3.10 49.41
C MET A 1 -40.39 -2.85 48.82
N ILE A 2 -40.33 -2.45 47.54
CA ILE A 2 -39.43 -1.43 46.92
C ILE A 2 -37.90 -1.64 47.19
N GLU A 3 -36.95 -1.76 46.26
CA GLU A 3 -36.82 -1.41 44.84
C GLU A 3 -35.57 -2.09 44.21
N ARG A 4 -35.51 -2.05 42.87
CA ARG A 4 -34.43 -2.49 41.97
C ARG A 4 -33.19 -1.59 41.98
N ARG A 5 -32.00 -2.18 41.79
CA ARG A 5 -30.88 -1.72 40.92
C ARG A 5 -29.84 -2.87 40.87
N ALA A 6 -29.65 -3.54 39.73
CA ALA A 6 -28.59 -3.28 38.72
C ALA A 6 -27.18 -3.41 39.32
N SER A 7 -26.17 -4.08 38.77
CA SER A 7 -25.91 -4.69 37.46
C SER A 7 -24.60 -5.47 37.66
N GLY A 8 -24.49 -6.72 37.23
CA GLY A 8 -23.61 -7.02 36.08
C GLY A 8 -22.11 -7.02 36.38
N ALA A 9 -21.64 -7.90 37.27
CA ALA A 9 -20.23 -8.27 37.33
C ALA A 9 -20.02 -9.49 36.42
N ARG A 10 -19.76 -9.26 35.13
CA ARG A 10 -19.34 -10.28 34.17
C ARG A 10 -18.09 -9.77 33.45
N THR A 11 -16.93 -10.26 33.93
CA THR A 11 -15.67 -10.46 33.19
C THR A 11 -15.37 -9.51 32.03
N ARG A 12 -14.95 -8.27 32.36
CA ARG A 12 -14.29 -7.33 31.42
C ARG A 12 -12.78 -7.54 31.48
N GLY A 13 -12.31 -8.64 30.88
CA GLY A 13 -10.87 -8.99 30.87
C GLY A 13 -10.41 -9.78 29.65
N GLU A 14 -11.31 -10.46 28.92
CA GLU A 14 -10.98 -11.21 27.70
C GLU A 14 -11.42 -10.53 26.40
N GLU A 15 -12.34 -9.55 26.45
CA GLU A 15 -12.79 -8.83 25.24
C GLU A 15 -11.84 -7.69 24.82
N ASP A 16 -11.00 -7.18 25.73
CA ASP A 16 -10.01 -6.13 25.41
C ASP A 16 -8.78 -6.66 24.65
N LEU A 17 -8.57 -7.98 24.60
CA LEU A 17 -7.50 -8.61 23.82
C LEU A 17 -7.88 -8.87 22.36
N LEU A 18 -9.17 -8.71 22.01
CA LEU A 18 -9.69 -8.94 20.66
C LEU A 18 -10.12 -7.66 19.93
N ILE A 19 -9.98 -6.49 20.57
CA ILE A 19 -10.36 -5.18 20.02
C ILE A 19 -9.14 -4.23 20.04
N GLU A 20 -7.98 -4.70 19.58
CA GLU A 20 -6.83 -3.82 19.29
C GLU A 20 -6.27 -4.06 17.87
N VAL A 21 -7.18 -4.36 16.92
CA VAL A 21 -6.86 -4.45 15.49
C VAL A 21 -7.82 -3.57 14.70
N HIS A 22 -7.91 -2.29 15.10
CA HIS A 22 -8.73 -1.31 14.39
C HIS A 22 -8.08 0.07 14.30
N THR A 23 -6.94 0.16 13.61
CA THR A 23 -6.56 1.41 12.92
C THR A 23 -5.82 1.13 11.63
N SER A 24 -6.28 1.82 10.60
CA SER A 24 -5.66 2.02 9.30
C SER A 24 -4.13 2.23 9.37
N PRO A 25 -3.30 1.52 8.57
CA PRO A 25 -1.84 1.71 8.57
C PRO A 25 -1.39 2.98 7.81
N TYR A 26 -2.20 4.04 7.85
CA TYR A 26 -1.76 5.39 7.49
C TYR A 26 -1.14 6.14 8.70
N MET A 27 -0.92 5.48 9.85
CA MET A 27 -0.55 6.18 11.09
C MET A 27 0.43 5.45 12.03
N THR A 28 1.53 4.86 11.54
CA THR A 28 2.65 4.44 12.43
C THR A 28 4.06 4.63 11.87
N THR A 29 4.27 5.58 10.95
CA THR A 29 5.61 6.16 10.76
C THR A 29 5.54 7.60 11.22
N ASN A 30 6.21 7.89 12.34
CA ASN A 30 6.39 9.23 12.88
C ASN A 30 6.93 10.17 11.77
N PRO A 31 6.16 11.17 11.31
CA PRO A 31 6.60 12.11 10.27
C PRO A 31 7.57 13.19 10.79
N ALA A 32 8.03 13.12 12.04
CA ALA A 32 8.82 14.18 12.66
C ALA A 32 10.30 14.26 12.21
N ASN A 33 10.82 13.34 11.38
CA ASN A 33 12.25 13.31 11.02
C ASN A 33 12.56 13.33 9.51
N GLU A 34 11.58 13.55 8.64
CA GLU A 34 11.87 13.85 7.23
C GLU A 34 11.63 15.36 6.98
N PRO A 35 12.66 16.13 6.56
CA PRO A 35 12.44 17.52 6.17
C PRO A 35 11.51 17.54 4.95
N LEU A 36 10.32 18.10 5.14
CA LEU A 36 9.38 18.42 4.06
C LEU A 36 10.09 19.30 3.02
N PRO A 37 9.97 19.00 1.72
CA PRO A 37 10.40 19.93 0.68
C PRO A 37 9.61 21.24 0.83
N SER A 38 10.34 22.37 0.83
CA SER A 38 9.80 23.72 0.94
C SER A 38 8.66 23.93 -0.06
N ALA A 39 7.48 24.27 0.45
CA ALA A 39 6.30 24.56 -0.34
C ALA A 39 6.58 25.68 -1.36
N PRO A 40 6.03 25.60 -2.59
CA PRO A 40 6.10 26.71 -3.54
C PRO A 40 5.33 27.94 -3.00
N PRO A 41 5.76 29.18 -3.35
CA PRO A 41 5.16 30.39 -2.79
C PRO A 41 3.69 30.55 -3.21
N HIS A 42 2.83 30.78 -2.22
CA HIS A 42 1.42 31.10 -2.41
C HIS A 42 1.24 32.43 -3.17
N PRO A 43 0.35 32.52 -4.18
CA PRO A 43 -0.13 33.79 -4.67
C PRO A 43 -1.09 34.44 -3.66
N ALA A 44 -0.89 35.73 -3.45
CA ALA A 44 -1.49 36.55 -2.41
C ALA A 44 -3.03 36.62 -2.43
N THR A 45 -3.57 36.55 -1.21
CA THR A 45 -4.79 37.12 -0.65
C THR A 45 -5.66 37.99 -1.57
N ARG A 46 -6.92 37.56 -1.81
CA ARG A 46 -8.03 38.50 -2.05
C ARG A 46 -9.33 38.06 -1.35
N ALA A 47 -9.62 38.79 -0.28
CA ALA A 47 -10.94 39.19 0.24
C ALA A 47 -12.08 38.17 0.34
N ARG A 48 -12.20 37.63 1.55
CA ARG A 48 -13.41 37.31 2.34
C ARG A 48 -14.74 37.86 1.79
N ARG A 49 -15.65 36.97 1.40
CA ARG A 49 -17.11 37.19 1.51
C ARG A 49 -17.71 36.00 2.26
N ALA A 50 -18.26 36.29 3.43
CA ALA A 50 -18.92 35.32 4.28
C ALA A 50 -20.28 34.94 3.67
N THR A 51 -20.43 33.68 3.31
CA THR A 51 -21.73 33.00 3.23
C THR A 51 -21.58 31.69 3.98
N GLY A 52 -22.48 31.47 4.94
CA GLY A 52 -22.46 30.29 5.79
C GLY A 52 -22.47 29.00 4.97
N LYS A 53 -21.39 28.24 5.07
CA LYS A 53 -21.35 26.84 4.67
C LYS A 53 -20.70 26.11 5.83
N SER A 54 -21.48 25.19 6.39
CA SER A 54 -21.14 24.30 7.50
C SER A 54 -19.71 23.80 7.38
N ALA A 55 -19.02 23.69 8.53
CA ALA A 55 -17.69 23.12 8.64
C ALA A 55 -17.60 21.83 7.81
N GLU A 56 -16.93 21.94 6.66
CA GLU A 56 -16.71 20.82 5.74
C GLU A 56 -15.64 19.95 6.41
N GLU A 57 -16.10 18.92 7.11
CA GLU A 57 -15.29 17.91 7.77
C GLU A 57 -14.25 17.40 6.77
N ALA A 58 -12.96 17.54 7.12
CA ALA A 58 -11.87 17.21 6.21
C ALA A 58 -12.04 15.76 5.71
N PRO A 59 -11.95 15.52 4.39
CA PRO A 59 -12.19 14.19 3.84
C PRO A 59 -11.23 13.19 4.47
N THR A 60 -11.77 12.06 4.91
CA THR A 60 -10.97 10.95 5.43
C THR A 60 -9.88 10.54 4.41
N PRO A 61 -8.74 9.99 4.84
CA PRO A 61 -7.67 9.56 3.92
C PRO A 61 -8.18 8.64 2.79
N GLU A 62 -9.19 7.81 3.07
CA GLU A 62 -9.84 6.97 2.05
C GLU A 62 -10.70 7.76 1.05
N GLN A 63 -11.36 8.84 1.47
CA GLN A 63 -12.12 9.72 0.58
C GLN A 63 -11.19 10.58 -0.27
N SER A 64 -10.08 11.06 0.29
CA SER A 64 -9.05 11.79 -0.45
C SER A 64 -8.49 10.95 -1.60
N LEU A 65 -8.19 9.68 -1.36
CA LEU A 65 -7.71 8.75 -2.40
C LEU A 65 -8.77 8.37 -3.44
N ARG A 66 -10.07 8.52 -3.16
CA ARG A 66 -11.15 8.22 -4.12
C ARG A 66 -11.33 9.30 -5.18
N THR A 67 -10.85 10.51 -4.91
CA THR A 67 -10.99 11.68 -5.80
C THR A 67 -9.68 12.03 -6.50
N MET A 68 -8.54 11.47 -6.04
CA MET A 68 -7.24 11.72 -6.66
C MET A 68 -7.18 11.18 -8.08
N SER A 69 -6.74 12.03 -9.02
CA SER A 69 -6.39 11.57 -10.34
C SER A 69 -5.17 10.64 -10.28
N LEU A 70 -4.96 9.85 -11.34
CA LEU A 70 -3.75 9.04 -11.48
C LEU A 70 -2.47 9.88 -11.31
N ARG A 71 -2.47 11.11 -11.84
CA ARG A 71 -1.33 12.02 -11.75
C ARG A 71 -1.05 12.40 -10.30
N ASP A 72 -2.08 12.85 -9.58
CA ASP A 72 -1.97 13.27 -8.18
C ASP A 72 -1.52 12.09 -7.30
N TYR A 73 -2.04 10.89 -7.58
CA TYR A 73 -1.65 9.67 -6.88
C TYR A 73 -0.17 9.32 -7.09
N VAL A 74 0.32 9.42 -8.32
CA VAL A 74 1.73 9.11 -8.65
C VAL A 74 2.66 10.15 -8.02
N GLU A 75 2.29 11.43 -8.12
CA GLU A 75 3.04 12.54 -7.55
C GLU A 75 3.11 12.42 -6.03
N ALA A 76 2.00 12.12 -5.35
CA ALA A 76 1.95 11.91 -3.91
C ALA A 76 2.83 10.74 -3.43
N ARG A 77 3.09 9.73 -4.28
CA ARG A 77 3.91 8.57 -3.91
C ARG A 77 5.39 8.74 -4.18
N ASN A 78 5.74 9.35 -5.32
CA ASN A 78 7.12 9.38 -5.79
C ASN A 78 7.71 10.80 -5.83
N GLY A 79 6.94 11.83 -5.51
CA GLY A 79 7.36 13.23 -5.52
C GLY A 79 7.50 13.83 -6.92
N VAL A 80 7.23 13.05 -7.97
CA VAL A 80 7.33 13.46 -9.38
C VAL A 80 6.05 13.02 -10.10
N PRO A 81 5.42 13.91 -10.90
CA PRO A 81 4.24 13.54 -11.66
C PRO A 81 4.53 12.44 -12.69
N LEU A 82 3.50 11.70 -13.07
CA LEU A 82 3.60 10.68 -14.10
C LEU A 82 4.14 11.28 -15.42
N GLY A 83 5.18 10.65 -15.98
CA GLY A 83 5.83 11.14 -17.21
C GLY A 83 6.80 12.31 -17.01
N GLY A 84 7.02 12.76 -15.77
CA GLY A 84 8.03 13.78 -15.46
C GLY A 84 9.46 13.30 -15.68
N ARG A 85 10.38 14.23 -15.98
CA ARG A 85 11.81 13.92 -16.07
C ARG A 85 12.30 13.36 -14.72
N GLY A 86 13.00 12.23 -14.75
CA GLY A 86 13.50 11.57 -13.54
C GLY A 86 12.49 10.71 -12.79
N ALA A 87 11.23 10.58 -13.26
CA ALA A 87 10.20 9.79 -12.56
C ALA A 87 10.61 8.32 -12.35
N LEU A 88 11.28 7.70 -13.33
CA LEU A 88 11.80 6.33 -13.19
C LEU A 88 12.91 6.23 -12.13
N GLY A 89 13.82 7.20 -12.10
CA GLY A 89 14.90 7.25 -11.10
C GLY A 89 14.33 7.38 -9.68
N ALA A 90 13.44 8.34 -9.46
CA ALA A 90 12.77 8.53 -8.18
C ALA A 90 11.95 7.29 -7.75
N MET A 91 11.28 6.63 -8.69
CA MET A 91 10.55 5.39 -8.45
C MET A 91 11.47 4.25 -7.98
N LEU A 92 12.58 4.03 -8.68
CA LEU A 92 13.55 2.99 -8.35
C LEU A 92 14.26 3.29 -7.02
N GLU A 93 14.70 4.53 -6.81
CA GLU A 93 15.35 4.96 -5.58
C GLU A 93 14.46 4.74 -4.36
N ARG A 94 13.19 5.13 -4.43
CA ARG A 94 12.23 4.98 -3.32
C ARG A 94 11.77 3.54 -3.11
N SER A 95 11.60 2.77 -4.19
CA SER A 95 11.20 1.37 -4.07
C SER A 95 12.32 0.51 -3.49
N LEU A 96 13.52 0.59 -4.04
CA LEU A 96 14.70 -0.14 -3.55
C LEU A 96 15.19 0.39 -2.20
N GLY A 97 14.95 1.66 -1.90
CA GLY A 97 15.24 2.27 -0.60
C GLY A 97 14.16 2.05 0.45
N ALA A 98 13.07 1.33 0.16
CA ALA A 98 11.97 1.21 1.10
C ALA A 98 12.37 0.46 2.38
N THR A 99 11.82 0.88 3.52
CA THR A 99 12.08 0.25 4.84
C THR A 99 11.30 -1.04 5.06
N SER A 100 10.41 -1.43 4.15
CA SER A 100 9.59 -2.64 4.25
C SER A 100 9.22 -3.16 2.87
N LEU A 101 8.84 -4.44 2.76
CA LEU A 101 8.35 -5.02 1.50
C LEU A 101 7.08 -4.31 1.01
N ALA A 102 6.18 -3.92 1.91
CA ALA A 102 5.01 -3.15 1.55
C ALA A 102 5.36 -1.75 0.99
N GLY A 103 6.42 -1.13 1.52
CA GLY A 103 6.98 0.11 0.99
C GLY A 103 7.54 -0.07 -0.43
N PHE A 104 8.25 -1.17 -0.69
CA PHE A 104 8.76 -1.48 -2.03
C PHE A 104 7.63 -1.47 -3.08
N TRP A 105 6.55 -2.22 -2.84
CA TRP A 105 5.41 -2.27 -3.78
C TRP A 105 4.59 -0.99 -3.84
N ARG A 106 4.68 -0.14 -2.82
CA ARG A 106 4.06 1.20 -2.85
C ARG A 106 4.69 2.06 -3.94
N HIS A 107 6.00 1.94 -4.13
CA HIS A 107 6.78 2.78 -5.03
C HIS A 107 7.14 2.11 -6.36
N TRP A 108 7.25 0.78 -6.43
CA TRP A 108 7.78 0.04 -7.59
C TRP A 108 7.07 0.33 -8.92
N ASN A 109 5.76 0.58 -8.89
CA ASN A 109 5.01 1.05 -10.04
C ASN A 109 3.70 1.70 -9.56
N PRO A 110 3.69 3.01 -9.28
CA PRO A 110 2.52 3.68 -8.69
C PRO A 110 1.34 3.68 -9.67
N ALA A 111 1.57 3.80 -10.98
CA ALA A 111 0.48 3.79 -11.95
C ALA A 111 -0.24 2.44 -11.99
N TRP A 112 0.53 1.34 -12.04
CA TRP A 112 -0.03 -0.01 -11.95
C TRP A 112 -0.73 -0.24 -10.61
N GLY A 113 -0.12 0.20 -9.51
CA GLY A 113 -0.69 0.13 -8.17
C GLY A 113 -2.03 0.86 -8.03
N TYR A 114 -2.21 2.00 -8.73
CA TYR A 114 -3.49 2.73 -8.76
C TYR A 114 -4.61 1.89 -9.37
N TYR A 115 -4.37 1.26 -10.52
CA TYR A 115 -5.38 0.43 -11.18
C TYR A 115 -5.70 -0.84 -10.39
N LEU A 116 -4.68 -1.52 -9.86
CA LEU A 116 -4.89 -2.67 -8.99
C LEU A 116 -5.66 -2.31 -7.73
N TRP A 117 -5.37 -1.16 -7.12
CA TRP A 117 -6.09 -0.70 -5.94
C TRP A 117 -7.56 -0.42 -6.25
N THR A 118 -7.83 0.36 -7.31
CA THR A 118 -9.20 0.76 -7.67
C THR A 118 -10.05 -0.39 -8.20
N ARG A 119 -9.48 -1.30 -8.99
CA ARG A 119 -10.21 -2.35 -9.73
C ARG A 119 -10.18 -3.74 -9.09
N VAL A 120 -9.17 -4.04 -8.26
CA VAL A 120 -8.99 -5.39 -7.69
C VAL A 120 -9.07 -5.35 -6.18
N TYR A 121 -8.13 -4.67 -5.52
CA TYR A 121 -8.01 -4.69 -4.06
C TYR A 121 -9.26 -4.12 -3.37
N ARG A 122 -9.71 -2.92 -3.78
CA ARG A 122 -10.84 -2.25 -3.13
C ARG A 122 -12.16 -3.02 -3.28
N PRO A 123 -12.53 -3.55 -4.46
CA PRO A 123 -13.66 -4.47 -4.56
C PRO A 123 -13.49 -5.74 -3.72
N ALA A 124 -12.32 -6.38 -3.76
CA ALA A 124 -12.05 -7.59 -3.00
C ALA A 124 -12.20 -7.39 -1.49
N ARG A 125 -11.77 -6.23 -0.95
CA ARG A 125 -11.89 -5.89 0.47
C ARG A 125 -13.32 -5.77 0.99
N ARG A 126 -14.33 -5.69 0.11
CA ARG A 126 -15.73 -5.70 0.52
C ARG A 126 -16.20 -7.07 1.01
N VAL A 127 -15.50 -8.14 0.61
CA VAL A 127 -15.90 -9.52 0.90
C VAL A 127 -14.77 -10.36 1.53
N LEU A 128 -13.50 -9.99 1.30
CA LEU A 128 -12.33 -10.73 1.80
C LEU A 128 -11.62 -10.00 2.95
N PRO A 129 -11.03 -10.74 3.92
CA PRO A 129 -10.10 -10.18 4.89
C PRO A 129 -8.84 -9.64 4.21
N ARG A 130 -8.09 -8.79 4.92
CA ARG A 130 -7.06 -7.92 4.33
C ARG A 130 -5.98 -8.75 3.62
N ALA A 131 -5.50 -9.79 4.30
CA ALA A 131 -4.45 -10.67 3.78
C ALA A 131 -4.86 -11.33 2.46
N LEU A 132 -6.08 -11.89 2.40
CA LEU A 132 -6.58 -12.52 1.18
C LEU A 132 -6.79 -11.52 0.04
N ALA A 133 -7.26 -10.31 0.33
CA ALA A 133 -7.40 -9.27 -0.70
C ALA A 133 -6.03 -8.83 -1.25
N VAL A 134 -5.00 -8.73 -0.40
CA VAL A 134 -3.62 -8.45 -0.85
C VAL A 134 -3.11 -9.59 -1.74
N LEU A 135 -3.20 -10.83 -1.27
CA LEU A 135 -2.73 -12.00 -2.01
C LEU A 135 -3.44 -12.12 -3.37
N LEU A 136 -4.76 -11.97 -3.40
CA LEU A 136 -5.53 -11.95 -4.64
C LEU A 136 -5.05 -10.84 -5.59
N THR A 137 -4.78 -9.64 -5.08
CA THR A 137 -4.28 -8.52 -5.90
C THR A 137 -2.94 -8.85 -6.54
N PHE A 138 -2.04 -9.51 -5.81
CA PHE A 138 -0.77 -9.99 -6.34
C PHE A 138 -0.97 -11.05 -7.44
N VAL A 139 -1.77 -12.07 -7.18
CA VAL A 139 -2.04 -13.15 -8.16
C VAL A 139 -2.68 -12.58 -9.43
N VAL A 140 -3.67 -11.69 -9.31
CA VAL A 140 -4.29 -11.01 -10.46
C VAL A 140 -3.27 -10.17 -11.22
N SER A 141 -2.40 -9.43 -10.52
CA SER A 141 -1.31 -8.69 -11.16
C SER A 141 -0.39 -9.61 -11.97
N GLY A 142 0.03 -10.74 -11.41
CA GLY A 142 0.86 -11.72 -12.11
C GLY A 142 0.14 -12.36 -13.31
N ALA A 143 -1.14 -12.72 -13.15
CA ALA A 143 -1.95 -13.28 -14.22
C ALA A 143 -2.12 -12.31 -15.41
N LEU A 144 -2.22 -11.00 -15.15
CA LEU A 144 -2.24 -9.98 -16.21
C LEU A 144 -0.92 -9.91 -16.98
N HIS A 145 0.22 -10.14 -16.31
CA HIS A 145 1.52 -10.25 -17.01
C HIS A 145 1.60 -11.53 -17.83
N ASP A 146 1.15 -12.67 -17.29
CA ASP A 146 1.08 -13.92 -18.06
C ASP A 146 0.17 -13.81 -19.27
N LEU A 147 -0.95 -13.08 -19.16
CA LEU A 147 -1.84 -12.77 -20.28
C LEU A 147 -1.11 -11.93 -21.34
N ALA A 148 -0.38 -10.89 -20.94
CA ALA A 148 0.41 -10.11 -21.88
C ALA A 148 1.47 -10.97 -22.60
N VAL A 149 2.13 -11.88 -21.88
CA VAL A 149 3.08 -12.83 -22.47
C VAL A 149 2.38 -13.80 -23.42
N LEU A 150 1.21 -14.32 -23.05
CA LEU A 150 0.41 -15.19 -23.90
C LEU A 150 0.02 -14.49 -25.20
N LEU A 151 -0.42 -13.24 -25.13
CA LEU A 151 -0.80 -12.45 -26.31
C LEU A 151 0.39 -12.19 -27.24
N VAL A 152 1.59 -12.00 -26.70
CA VAL A 152 2.81 -11.71 -27.49
C VAL A 152 3.48 -12.98 -28.01
N ARG A 153 3.52 -14.06 -27.22
CA ARG A 153 4.30 -15.28 -27.50
C ARG A 153 3.46 -16.49 -27.87
N GLY A 154 2.13 -16.41 -27.77
CA GLY A 154 1.20 -17.53 -28.01
C GLY A 154 1.23 -18.63 -26.94
N ARG A 155 2.08 -18.50 -25.91
CA ARG A 155 2.20 -19.47 -24.80
C ARG A 155 2.61 -18.79 -23.50
N THR A 156 2.13 -19.35 -22.38
CA THR A 156 2.57 -18.99 -21.03
C THR A 156 2.56 -20.24 -20.14
N ASN A 157 3.39 -20.26 -19.10
CA ASN A 157 3.43 -21.32 -18.09
C ASN A 157 2.96 -20.82 -16.71
N GLY A 158 2.43 -19.60 -16.60
CA GLY A 158 1.96 -19.06 -15.32
C GLY A 158 3.07 -18.53 -14.39
N LEU A 159 4.27 -18.30 -14.92
CA LEU A 159 5.42 -17.84 -14.13
C LEU A 159 5.14 -16.56 -13.36
N PHE A 160 4.46 -15.58 -13.97
CA PHE A 160 4.21 -14.30 -13.32
C PHE A 160 3.12 -14.41 -12.25
N ALA A 161 2.04 -15.14 -12.50
CA ALA A 161 0.99 -15.42 -11.51
C ALA A 161 1.56 -16.10 -10.27
N LEU A 162 2.37 -17.16 -10.46
CA LEU A 162 2.97 -17.89 -9.34
C LEU A 162 3.99 -17.03 -8.59
N SER A 163 4.91 -16.35 -9.30
CA SER A 163 5.92 -15.51 -8.66
C SER A 163 5.33 -14.33 -7.89
N PHE A 164 4.31 -13.65 -8.44
CA PHE A 164 3.61 -12.59 -7.71
C PHE A 164 2.82 -13.17 -6.52
N GLY A 165 2.24 -14.36 -6.63
CA GLY A 165 1.61 -15.04 -5.50
C GLY A 165 2.60 -15.27 -4.34
N LEU A 166 3.78 -15.80 -4.65
CA LEU A 166 4.87 -15.99 -3.67
C LEU A 166 5.33 -14.66 -3.05
N MET A 167 5.47 -13.61 -3.87
CA MET A 167 5.76 -12.26 -3.41
C MET A 167 4.68 -11.75 -2.43
N GLY A 168 3.40 -11.95 -2.75
CA GLY A 168 2.28 -11.60 -1.89
C GLY A 168 2.33 -12.32 -0.54
N VAL A 169 2.63 -13.63 -0.53
CA VAL A 169 2.81 -14.40 0.71
C VAL A 169 3.98 -13.87 1.53
N ALA A 170 5.16 -13.71 0.93
CA ALA A 170 6.34 -13.22 1.62
C ALA A 170 6.15 -11.80 2.18
N LEU A 171 5.44 -10.93 1.46
CA LEU A 171 5.04 -9.61 1.97
C LEU A 171 4.14 -9.73 3.21
N LEU A 172 3.15 -10.62 3.19
CA LEU A 172 2.23 -10.81 4.31
C LEU A 172 2.95 -11.38 5.53
N VAL A 173 3.85 -12.34 5.33
CA VAL A 173 4.72 -12.89 6.38
C VAL A 173 5.61 -11.79 6.96
N ALA A 174 6.32 -11.03 6.12
CA ALA A 174 7.16 -9.93 6.59
C ALA A 174 6.36 -8.86 7.36
N SER A 175 5.13 -8.59 6.94
CA SER A 175 4.23 -7.65 7.62
C SER A 175 3.77 -8.19 8.97
N ALA A 176 3.44 -9.50 9.06
CA ALA A 176 3.07 -10.16 10.31
C ALA A 176 4.24 -10.19 11.31
N LEU A 177 5.46 -10.38 10.81
CA LEU A 177 6.70 -10.31 11.60
C LEU A 177 7.15 -8.87 11.91
N LYS A 178 6.43 -7.85 11.42
CA LYS A 178 6.78 -6.43 11.58
C LYS A 178 8.23 -6.14 11.17
N LEU A 179 8.69 -6.75 10.07
CA LEU A 179 10.05 -6.62 9.59
C LEU A 179 10.32 -5.17 9.15
N ASP A 180 11.33 -4.56 9.76
CA ASP A 180 11.76 -3.18 9.52
C ASP A 180 13.23 -3.13 9.09
N LEU A 181 13.47 -2.60 7.89
CA LEU A 181 14.77 -2.39 7.29
C LEU A 181 15.28 -0.96 7.51
N GLY A 182 14.58 -0.12 8.29
CA GLY A 182 14.90 1.30 8.48
C GLY A 182 16.29 1.57 9.03
N ARG A 183 16.85 0.65 9.83
CA ARG A 183 18.22 0.76 10.37
C ARG A 183 19.32 0.39 9.37
N TRP A 184 18.96 -0.11 8.18
CA TRP A 184 19.91 -0.62 7.19
C TRP A 184 20.26 0.48 6.18
N PRO A 185 21.52 0.56 5.71
CA PRO A 185 21.88 1.51 4.66
C PRO A 185 21.13 1.20 3.37
N TRP A 186 20.97 2.20 2.50
CA TRP A 186 20.17 2.08 1.28
C TRP A 186 20.56 0.87 0.42
N VAL A 187 21.86 0.63 0.22
CA VAL A 187 22.35 -0.51 -0.58
C VAL A 187 21.89 -1.85 0.00
N ALA A 188 21.94 -2.01 1.32
CA ALA A 188 21.52 -3.24 1.96
C ALA A 188 19.99 -3.45 1.83
N ARG A 189 19.20 -2.38 1.91
CA ARG A 189 17.74 -2.43 1.63
C ARG A 189 17.46 -2.83 0.18
N ALA A 190 18.19 -2.24 -0.77
CA ALA A 190 18.07 -2.55 -2.19
C ALA A 190 18.39 -4.02 -2.46
N LEU A 191 19.47 -4.55 -1.86
CA LEU A 191 19.82 -5.97 -1.97
C LEU A 191 18.72 -6.86 -1.40
N VAL A 192 18.15 -6.54 -0.23
CA VAL A 192 17.03 -7.31 0.34
C VAL A 192 15.83 -7.33 -0.61
N HIS A 193 15.41 -6.20 -1.18
CA HIS A 193 14.28 -6.16 -2.10
C HIS A 193 14.54 -6.89 -3.41
N VAL A 194 15.75 -6.76 -3.98
CA VAL A 194 16.15 -7.49 -5.19
C VAL A 194 16.20 -8.99 -4.92
N SER A 195 16.79 -9.43 -3.81
CA SER A 195 16.81 -10.84 -3.40
C SER A 195 15.42 -11.38 -3.13
N TYR A 196 14.53 -10.59 -2.54
CA TYR A 196 13.13 -10.94 -2.33
C TYR A 196 12.39 -11.19 -3.66
N VAL A 197 12.50 -10.26 -4.62
CA VAL A 197 11.86 -10.41 -5.95
C VAL A 197 12.50 -11.57 -6.71
N GLY A 198 13.83 -11.59 -6.80
CA GLY A 198 14.59 -12.61 -7.52
C GLY A 198 14.37 -14.01 -6.96
N GLY A 199 14.36 -14.15 -5.63
CA GLY A 199 14.10 -15.40 -4.94
C GLY A 199 12.70 -15.95 -5.23
N CYS A 200 11.67 -15.09 -5.23
CA CYS A 200 10.30 -15.52 -5.57
C CYS A 200 10.20 -15.96 -7.04
N VAL A 201 10.86 -15.26 -7.96
CA VAL A 201 10.87 -15.64 -9.39
C VAL A 201 11.63 -16.95 -9.59
N ALA A 202 12.80 -17.11 -8.97
CA ALA A 202 13.59 -18.34 -9.05
C ALA A 202 12.81 -19.54 -8.50
N LEU A 203 12.14 -19.36 -7.34
CA LEU A 203 11.31 -20.40 -6.75
C LEU A 203 10.11 -20.75 -7.64
N ALA A 204 9.38 -19.76 -8.17
CA ALA A 204 8.28 -20.01 -9.09
C ALA A 204 8.75 -20.77 -10.34
N ARG A 205 9.93 -20.43 -10.88
CA ARG A 205 10.51 -21.11 -12.03
C ARG A 205 10.88 -22.56 -11.71
N ALA A 206 11.49 -22.81 -10.55
CA ALA A 206 11.81 -24.17 -10.11
C ALA A 206 10.55 -25.04 -9.93
N LEU A 207 9.44 -24.46 -9.49
CA LEU A 207 8.17 -25.17 -9.32
C LEU A 207 7.45 -25.47 -10.65
N LEU A 208 7.76 -24.74 -11.72
CA LEU A 208 7.09 -24.87 -13.02
C LEU A 208 7.86 -25.71 -14.05
N GLY A 209 9.11 -26.10 -13.77
CA GLY A 209 9.97 -26.89 -14.68
C GLY A 209 10.72 -26.02 -15.68
#